data_AF-A0A6I9QCW6-F1
#
_entry.id   AF-A0A6I9QCW6-F1
#
_cell.length_a   1.000
_cell.length_b   1.000
_cell.length_c   1.000
_cell.angle_alpha   90.00
_cell.angle_beta   90.00
_cell.angle_gamma   90.00
#
_symmetry.space_group_name_H-M   'P 1'
#
loop_
_entity.id
_entity.type
_entity.pdbx_description
1 polymer ?
#
loop_
_entity_poly.entity_id
_entity_poly.type
_entity_poly.pdbx_seq_one_letter_code
_entity_poly.pdbx_strand_id
1 'polypeptide(L)'
;MSGIEISELLEKSKELDSLKKQQEEYLQEINKIQKKLLSTPEVVAEKSGDAMLTRLRTLYILVKDLSDNEVSVSSALIGHLDALLQSGLSAAQRKKIEVSEQKKKRMKSESDLSRLTSAASMRSQLEQAANLKGEQVAARVTDDAENAEKDEWFVVKVIHFDKDAKEFEVLDEEPGDDEESVQRKYKLPMSRIIPFPKKNDPSGAPDFLPGRQVLAVYPGTTALYKATVVNHRKRKSEDYVLEFDDDEEDGSLPKRSVPFYKVVPLP
;
A
#
# COMPACT_ATOMS: atom_id res chain seq x y z
N MET A 1 38.07 -1.04 -5.56
CA MET A 1 37.09 0.02 -5.26
C MET A 1 35.78 -0.59 -4.74
N SER A 2 35.21 -1.61 -5.40
CA SER A 2 33.93 -2.24 -4.99
C SER A 2 33.89 -2.85 -3.58
N GLY A 3 35.00 -3.40 -3.06
CA GLY A 3 35.02 -4.01 -1.72
C GLY A 3 34.85 -3.02 -0.56
N ILE A 4 35.24 -1.75 -0.76
CA ILE A 4 35.09 -0.69 0.25
C ILE A 4 33.63 -0.22 0.29
N GLU A 5 33.00 -0.05 -0.89
CA GLU A 5 31.59 0.35 -1.03
C GLU A 5 30.61 -0.69 -0.46
N ILE A 6 30.90 -1.99 -0.64
CA ILE A 6 30.08 -3.07 -0.07
C ILE A 6 30.21 -3.13 1.46
N SER A 7 31.40 -2.87 2.00
CA SER A 7 31.62 -2.88 3.45
C SER A 7 30.86 -1.73 4.13
N GLU A 8 30.89 -0.54 3.53
CA GLU A 8 30.18 0.64 4.02
C GLU A 8 28.64 0.47 3.90
N LEU A 9 28.16 -0.17 2.84
CA LEU A 9 26.74 -0.56 2.69
C LEU A 9 26.29 -1.50 3.82
N LEU A 10 27.10 -2.51 4.15
CA LEU A 10 26.78 -3.46 5.23
C LEU A 10 26.80 -2.78 6.61
N GLU A 11 27.71 -1.83 6.83
CA GLU A 11 27.77 -1.06 8.07
C GLU A 11 26.54 -0.17 8.23
N LYS A 12 26.14 0.54 7.17
CA LYS A 12 24.93 1.36 7.14
C LYS A 12 23.64 0.53 7.30
N SER A 13 23.61 -0.69 6.76
CA SER A 13 22.48 -1.61 6.98
C SER A 13 22.36 -2.01 8.45
N LYS A 14 23.48 -2.29 9.13
CA LYS A 14 23.47 -2.60 10.57
C LYS A 14 23.05 -1.41 11.41
N GLU A 15 23.49 -0.20 11.02
CA GLU A 15 23.06 1.05 11.66
C GLU A 15 21.55 1.23 11.55
N LEU A 16 20.97 0.97 10.37
CA LEU A 16 19.52 1.03 10.14
C LEU A 16 18.74 0.04 11.02
N ASP A 17 19.22 -1.20 11.13
CA ASP A 17 18.57 -2.21 11.98
C ASP A 17 18.64 -1.83 13.47
N SER A 18 19.75 -1.22 13.90
CA SER A 18 19.90 -0.70 15.26
C SER A 18 18.94 0.44 15.55
N LEU A 19 18.78 1.38 14.61
CA LEU A 19 17.84 2.50 14.74
C LEU A 19 16.40 2.00 14.86
N LYS A 20 15.99 1.01 14.05
CA LYS A 20 14.65 0.41 14.13
C LYS A 20 14.39 -0.24 15.48
N LYS A 21 15.39 -0.97 16.01
CA LYS A 21 15.28 -1.56 17.35
C LYS A 21 15.12 -0.50 18.44
N GLN A 22 15.90 0.58 18.38
CA GLN A 22 15.79 1.69 19.34
C GLN A 22 14.43 2.38 19.26
N GLN A 23 13.91 2.64 18.05
CA GLN A 23 12.58 3.23 17.88
C GLN A 23 11.47 2.37 18.49
N GLU A 24 11.53 1.04 18.32
CA GLU A 24 10.58 0.11 18.94
C GLU A 24 10.65 0.15 20.48
N GLU A 25 11.85 0.21 21.07
CA GLU A 25 12.03 0.35 22.51
C GLU A 25 11.42 1.65 23.05
N TYR A 26 11.63 2.78 22.35
CA TYR A 26 11.02 4.05 22.73
C TYR A 26 9.50 4.07 22.56
N LEU A 27 8.96 3.42 21.53
CA LEU A 27 7.53 3.28 21.31
C LEU A 27 6.86 2.47 22.43
N GLN A 28 7.52 1.41 22.90
CA GLN A 28 7.08 0.66 24.07
C GLN A 28 7.09 1.51 25.36
N GLU A 29 8.11 2.36 25.55
CA GLU A 29 8.19 3.26 26.69
C GLU A 29 7.11 4.35 26.66
N ILE A 30 6.84 4.94 25.49
CA ILE A 30 5.75 5.89 25.25
C ILE A 30 4.40 5.26 25.62
N ASN A 31 4.11 4.07 25.08
CA ASN A 31 2.87 3.34 25.36
C ASN A 31 2.71 3.04 26.86
N LYS A 32 3.82 2.70 27.55
CA LYS A 32 3.83 2.45 28.99
C LYS A 32 3.49 3.71 29.79
N ILE A 33 4.02 4.87 29.42
CA ILE A 33 3.73 6.14 30.09
C ILE A 33 2.29 6.59 29.80
N GLN A 34 1.82 6.47 28.56
CA GLN A 34 0.44 6.79 28.19
C GLN A 34 -0.57 5.92 28.95
N LYS A 35 -0.31 4.61 29.05
CA LYS A 35 -1.16 3.70 29.85
C LYS A 35 -1.19 4.10 31.32
N LYS A 36 -0.06 4.52 31.89
CA LYS A 36 0.02 5.02 33.27
C LYS A 36 -0.77 6.31 33.44
N LEU A 37 -0.65 7.27 32.52
CA LEU A 37 -1.41 8.51 32.54
C LEU A 37 -2.93 8.24 32.51
N LEU A 38 -3.39 7.31 31.67
CA LEU A 38 -4.81 6.96 31.56
C LEU A 38 -5.35 6.18 32.77
N SER A 39 -4.50 5.44 33.47
CA SER A 39 -4.92 4.60 34.62
C SER A 39 -4.83 5.32 35.98
N THR A 40 -4.28 6.54 36.02
CA THR A 40 -4.08 7.26 37.29
C THR A 40 -5.29 8.16 37.58
N PRO A 41 -5.96 8.01 38.75
CA PRO A 41 -7.10 8.86 39.11
C PRO A 41 -6.67 10.32 39.33
N GLU A 42 -7.55 11.24 38.95
CA GLU A 42 -7.37 12.71 38.84
C GLU A 42 -6.72 13.37 40.08
N VAL A 43 -6.93 12.80 41.26
CA VAL A 43 -6.50 13.37 42.57
C VAL A 43 -5.00 13.17 42.87
N VAL A 44 -4.29 12.29 42.14
CA VAL A 44 -2.84 12.03 42.30
C VAL A 44 -2.03 12.65 41.14
N ALA A 45 -2.72 13.27 40.16
CA ALA A 45 -2.18 13.64 38.87
C ALA A 45 -1.35 14.95 38.89
N GLU A 46 -1.55 15.86 39.84
CA GLU A 46 -1.01 17.22 39.72
C GLU A 46 0.53 17.31 39.78
N LYS A 47 1.22 16.43 40.53
CA LYS A 47 2.71 16.41 40.59
C LYS A 47 3.34 15.27 39.80
N SER A 48 2.67 14.12 39.73
CA SER A 48 3.16 12.93 39.03
C SER A 48 2.89 13.00 37.51
N GLY A 49 1.76 13.59 37.12
CA GLY A 49 1.34 13.77 35.74
C GLY A 49 2.28 14.69 34.96
N ASP A 50 2.68 15.81 35.54
CA ASP A 50 3.57 16.77 34.88
C ASP A 50 4.97 16.19 34.58
N ALA A 51 5.51 15.40 35.50
CA ALA A 51 6.76 14.67 35.29
C ALA A 51 6.64 13.59 34.19
N MET A 52 5.51 12.88 34.14
CA MET A 52 5.22 11.89 33.09
C MET A 52 5.04 12.56 31.72
N LEU A 53 4.36 13.70 31.65
CA LEU A 53 4.17 14.48 30.42
C LEU A 53 5.49 15.07 29.92
N THR A 54 6.33 15.58 30.82
CA THR A 54 7.67 16.07 30.48
C THR A 54 8.54 14.95 29.90
N ARG A 55 8.54 13.77 30.53
CA ARG A 55 9.24 12.59 30.02
C ARG A 55 8.69 12.15 28.66
N LEU A 56 7.38 12.16 28.49
CA LEU A 56 6.72 11.80 27.24
C LEU A 56 7.12 12.76 26.10
N ARG A 57 7.17 14.06 26.38
CA ARG A 57 7.67 15.08 25.43
C ARG A 57 9.12 14.80 25.01
N THR A 58 10.00 14.50 25.95
CA THR A 58 11.40 14.15 25.65
C THR A 58 11.49 12.90 24.78
N LEU A 59 10.70 11.87 25.08
CA LEU A 59 10.65 10.65 24.29
C LEU A 59 10.18 10.90 22.85
N TYR A 60 9.15 11.72 22.66
CA TYR A 60 8.69 12.06 21.31
C TYR A 60 9.74 12.85 20.50
N ILE A 61 10.49 13.74 21.15
CA ILE A 61 11.59 14.45 20.50
C ILE A 61 12.68 13.46 20.08
N LEU A 62 13.08 12.56 20.97
CA LEU A 62 14.09 11.53 20.67
C LEU A 62 13.64 10.60 19.53
N VAL A 63 12.38 10.15 19.54
CA VAL A 63 11.82 9.31 18.46
C VAL A 63 11.85 10.07 17.14
N LYS A 64 11.47 11.36 17.14
CA LYS A 64 11.55 12.19 15.94
C LYS A 64 12.99 12.28 15.41
N ASP A 65 13.96 12.53 16.27
CA ASP A 65 15.37 12.63 15.87
C ASP A 65 15.89 11.27 15.33
N LEU A 66 15.47 10.16 15.92
CA LEU A 66 15.79 8.81 15.42
C LEU A 66 15.14 8.52 14.06
N SER A 67 13.91 8.98 13.84
CA SER A 67 13.25 8.87 12.54
C SER A 67 13.93 9.73 11.48
N ASP A 68 14.31 10.96 11.82
CA ASP A 68 15.08 11.84 10.93
C ASP A 68 16.44 11.19 10.57
N ASN A 69 17.09 10.54 11.53
CA ASN A 69 18.33 9.78 11.28
C ASN A 69 18.10 8.52 10.42
N GLU A 70 17.03 7.77 10.66
CA GLU A 70 16.66 6.60 9.84
C GLU A 70 16.46 6.99 8.37
N VAL A 71 15.77 8.12 8.12
CA VAL A 71 15.58 8.67 6.77
C VAL A 71 16.92 9.02 6.13
N SER A 72 17.83 9.64 6.88
CA SER A 72 19.18 9.98 6.40
C SER A 72 19.98 8.72 6.03
N VAL A 73 20.04 7.71 6.91
CA VAL A 73 20.76 6.45 6.67
C VAL A 73 20.15 5.68 5.50
N SER A 74 18.82 5.62 5.40
CA SER A 74 18.11 4.98 4.28
C SER A 74 18.41 5.68 2.96
N SER A 75 18.41 7.02 2.95
CA SER A 75 18.76 7.81 1.75
C SER A 75 20.20 7.57 1.30
N ALA A 76 21.14 7.44 2.23
CA ALA A 76 22.52 7.11 1.94
C ALA A 76 22.67 5.68 1.36
N LEU A 77 21.99 4.69 1.95
CA LEU A 77 21.96 3.31 1.45
C LEU A 77 21.43 3.23 0.01
N ILE A 78 20.35 3.95 -0.29
CA ILE A 78 19.80 4.05 -1.65
C ILE A 78 20.84 4.62 -2.60
N GLY A 79 21.53 5.71 -2.22
CA GLY A 79 22.61 6.29 -3.02
C GLY A 79 23.76 5.32 -3.29
N HIS A 80 24.14 4.51 -2.30
CA HIS A 80 25.19 3.50 -2.45
C HIS A 80 24.75 2.35 -3.38
N LEU A 81 23.50 1.90 -3.27
CA LEU A 81 22.95 0.88 -4.17
C LEU A 81 22.85 1.39 -5.61
N ASP A 82 22.43 2.63 -5.81
CA ASP A 82 22.39 3.27 -7.13
C ASP A 82 23.79 3.40 -7.75
N ALA A 83 24.79 3.79 -6.96
CA ALA A 83 26.18 3.84 -7.41
C ALA A 83 26.68 2.45 -7.83
N LEU A 84 26.33 1.40 -7.07
CA LEU A 84 26.69 0.02 -7.40
C LEU A 84 26.02 -0.45 -8.70
N LEU A 85 24.73 -0.14 -8.89
CA LEU A 85 24.00 -0.44 -10.13
C LEU A 85 24.62 0.27 -11.34
N GLN A 86 24.98 1.54 -11.21
CA GLN A 86 25.65 2.31 -12.26
C GLN A 86 27.06 1.78 -12.57
N SER A 87 27.79 1.32 -11.56
CA SER A 87 29.11 0.70 -11.73
C SER A 87 29.02 -0.62 -12.50
N GLY A 88 27.96 -1.41 -12.27
CA GLY A 88 27.66 -2.68 -12.96
C GLY A 88 27.27 -2.51 -14.43
N LEU A 89 26.66 -1.38 -14.80
CA LEU A 89 26.34 -1.05 -16.20
C LEU A 89 27.60 -0.69 -17.02
N SER A 90 28.68 -0.19 -16.40
CA SER A 90 29.90 0.20 -17.12
C SER A 90 30.72 -0.98 -17.68
N ALA A 91 30.48 -2.21 -17.20
CA ALA A 91 31.16 -3.40 -17.69
C ALA A 91 30.57 -3.91 -19.03
N ALA A 92 29.31 -3.59 -19.34
CA ALA A 92 28.60 -4.15 -20.50
C ALA A 92 28.64 -3.30 -21.78
N GLN A 93 29.17 -2.07 -21.76
CA GLN A 93 29.11 -1.15 -22.92
C GLN A 93 30.47 -0.63 -23.43
N ARG A 94 31.58 -1.34 -23.22
CA ARG A 94 32.89 -0.96 -23.80
C ARG A 94 33.12 -1.42 -25.25
N LYS A 95 32.12 -1.33 -26.12
CA LYS A 95 32.38 -1.27 -27.57
C LYS A 95 31.48 -0.23 -28.24
N LYS A 96 32.17 0.79 -28.76
CA LYS A 96 31.72 1.87 -29.66
C LYS A 96 31.03 3.06 -28.97
N ILE A 97 31.78 4.14 -28.76
CA ILE A 97 31.85 5.27 -29.70
C ILE A 97 32.83 6.29 -29.10
N GLU A 98 33.98 6.40 -29.76
CA GLU A 98 34.84 7.57 -29.73
C GLU A 98 34.08 8.73 -30.39
N VAL A 99 34.03 9.89 -29.73
CA VAL A 99 34.25 11.25 -30.29
C VAL A 99 33.55 12.32 -29.44
N SER A 100 34.39 13.23 -28.95
CA SER A 100 34.12 14.62 -28.53
C SER A 100 33.77 14.89 -27.06
N GLU A 101 34.84 15.15 -26.29
CA GLU A 101 34.81 15.98 -25.09
C GLU A 101 34.48 17.44 -25.46
N GLN A 102 33.61 18.10 -24.69
CA GLN A 102 33.86 19.48 -24.23
C GLN A 102 33.00 19.89 -23.02
N LYS A 103 33.72 20.00 -21.91
CA LYS A 103 33.49 20.71 -20.65
C LYS A 103 32.36 21.79 -20.59
N LYS A 104 31.61 21.67 -19.48
CA LYS A 104 31.22 22.70 -18.47
C LYS A 104 29.74 23.09 -18.37
N LYS A 105 29.20 22.70 -17.21
CA LYS A 105 28.47 23.53 -16.23
C LYS A 105 27.23 24.30 -16.72
N ARG A 106 26.04 23.79 -16.38
CA ARG A 106 25.07 24.50 -15.52
C ARG A 106 23.81 23.64 -15.29
N MET A 107 23.46 23.50 -14.01
CA MET A 107 22.12 23.29 -13.45
C MET A 107 21.27 22.20 -14.11
N LYS A 108 21.36 20.97 -13.60
CA LYS A 108 20.36 19.95 -13.91
C LYS A 108 19.33 19.91 -12.78
N SER A 109 18.13 20.28 -13.17
CA SER A 109 16.95 20.56 -12.37
C SER A 109 16.42 19.32 -11.66
N GLU A 110 15.91 19.51 -10.44
CA GLU A 110 15.23 18.51 -9.59
C GLU A 110 14.09 17.76 -10.31
N SER A 111 13.59 18.28 -11.44
CA SER A 111 12.54 17.68 -12.26
C SER A 111 12.91 16.34 -12.92
N ASP A 112 14.20 16.04 -13.13
CA ASP A 112 14.63 14.75 -13.70
C ASP A 112 14.68 13.62 -12.64
N LEU A 113 14.96 13.93 -11.37
CA LEU A 113 14.96 12.94 -10.28
C LEU A 113 13.53 12.45 -9.97
N SER A 114 12.56 13.37 -9.95
CA SER A 114 11.13 13.04 -9.85
C SER A 114 10.60 12.24 -11.04
N ARG A 115 11.18 12.41 -12.24
CA ARG A 115 10.83 11.60 -13.42
C ARG A 115 11.44 10.20 -13.36
N LEU A 116 12.64 10.04 -12.81
CA LEU A 116 13.29 8.73 -12.67
C LEU A 116 12.63 7.88 -11.58
N THR A 117 12.28 8.47 -10.44
CA THR A 117 11.50 7.80 -9.38
C THR A 117 10.08 7.50 -9.85
N SER A 118 9.43 8.41 -10.58
CA SER A 118 8.14 8.16 -11.22
C SER A 118 8.22 7.05 -12.28
N ALA A 119 9.25 7.02 -13.12
CA ALA A 119 9.44 5.97 -14.12
C ALA A 119 9.79 4.61 -13.51
N ALA A 120 10.50 4.57 -12.38
CA ALA A 120 10.74 3.34 -11.61
C ALA A 120 9.45 2.86 -10.92
N SER A 121 8.69 3.78 -10.32
CA SER A 121 7.38 3.51 -9.72
C SER A 121 6.36 3.02 -10.74
N MET A 122 6.28 3.67 -11.91
CA MET A 122 5.41 3.26 -13.03
C MET A 122 5.81 1.90 -13.57
N ARG A 123 7.12 1.60 -13.67
CA ARG A 123 7.61 0.27 -14.04
C ARG A 123 7.20 -0.79 -13.02
N SER A 124 7.36 -0.51 -11.73
CA SER A 124 6.91 -1.41 -10.66
C SER A 124 5.39 -1.61 -10.71
N GLN A 125 4.62 -0.56 -10.97
CA GLN A 125 3.17 -0.61 -11.07
C GLN A 125 2.71 -1.48 -12.26
N LEU A 126 3.36 -1.35 -13.43
CA LEU A 126 3.12 -2.20 -14.60
C LEU A 126 3.50 -3.66 -14.37
N GLU A 127 4.56 -3.92 -13.60
CA GLU A 127 4.97 -5.27 -13.24
C GLU A 127 3.99 -5.92 -12.28
N GLN A 128 3.52 -5.18 -11.26
CA GLN A 128 2.46 -5.63 -10.36
C GLN A 128 1.16 -5.92 -11.13
N ALA A 129 0.76 -5.03 -12.04
CA ALA A 129 -0.39 -5.24 -12.92
C ALA A 129 -0.27 -6.51 -13.76
N ALA A 130 0.90 -6.74 -14.37
CA ALA A 130 1.14 -7.95 -15.15
C ALA A 130 1.08 -9.24 -14.31
N ASN A 131 1.46 -9.16 -13.03
CA ASN A 131 1.39 -10.28 -12.09
C ASN A 131 -0.03 -10.63 -11.63
N LEU A 132 -1.04 -9.81 -11.95
CA LEU A 132 -2.45 -10.11 -11.65
C LEU A 132 -3.04 -11.12 -12.63
N LYS A 133 -2.32 -11.53 -13.69
CA LYS A 133 -2.83 -12.51 -14.65
C LYS A 133 -3.29 -13.80 -13.94
N GLY A 134 -4.56 -14.16 -14.16
CA GLY A 134 -5.21 -15.31 -13.56
C GLY A 134 -5.80 -15.07 -12.16
N GLU A 135 -5.50 -13.93 -11.53
CA GLU A 135 -6.07 -13.54 -10.23
C GLU A 135 -7.47 -12.92 -10.43
N GLN A 136 -8.29 -13.03 -9.37
CA GLN A 136 -9.55 -12.30 -9.29
C GLN A 136 -9.30 -10.87 -8.83
N VAL A 137 -10.00 -9.92 -9.42
CA VAL A 137 -9.91 -8.48 -9.14
C VAL A 137 -11.30 -7.86 -9.15
N ALA A 138 -11.47 -6.72 -8.47
CA ALA A 138 -12.68 -5.92 -8.62
C ALA A 138 -12.52 -5.02 -9.85
N ALA A 139 -13.52 -5.01 -10.73
CA ALA A 139 -13.51 -4.22 -11.94
C ALA A 139 -14.77 -3.37 -12.05
N ARG A 140 -14.59 -2.09 -12.39
CA ARG A 140 -15.71 -1.19 -12.72
C ARG A 140 -16.05 -1.34 -14.20
N VAL A 141 -17.26 -1.83 -14.48
CA VAL A 141 -17.70 -2.13 -15.84
C VAL A 141 -18.51 -0.99 -16.47
N THR A 142 -19.08 -0.07 -15.67
CA THR A 142 -19.81 1.09 -16.19
C THR A 142 -18.92 2.05 -16.98
N ASP A 143 -19.34 2.40 -18.20
CA ASP A 143 -18.58 3.24 -19.14
C ASP A 143 -18.86 4.75 -19.02
N ASP A 144 -20.01 5.14 -18.48
CA ASP A 144 -20.50 6.52 -18.58
C ASP A 144 -20.11 7.39 -17.37
N ALA A 145 -19.25 8.38 -17.62
CA ALA A 145 -18.90 9.43 -16.66
C ALA A 145 -20.10 10.29 -16.21
N GLU A 146 -21.22 10.25 -16.94
CA GLU A 146 -22.46 10.95 -16.59
C GLU A 146 -23.33 10.20 -15.57
N ASN A 147 -23.08 8.90 -15.35
CA ASN A 147 -23.86 8.06 -14.44
C ASN A 147 -22.99 7.47 -13.31
N ALA A 148 -22.03 8.25 -12.83
CA ALA A 148 -21.08 7.88 -11.77
C ALA A 148 -21.73 7.57 -10.42
N GLU A 149 -23.04 7.82 -10.26
CA GLU A 149 -23.81 7.42 -9.08
C GLU A 149 -24.10 5.91 -9.04
N LYS A 150 -23.89 5.17 -10.14
CA LYS A 150 -24.02 3.71 -10.24
C LYS A 150 -22.72 3.06 -10.70
N ASP A 151 -21.67 3.29 -9.94
CA ASP A 151 -20.41 2.56 -10.11
C ASP A 151 -20.64 1.07 -9.78
N GLU A 152 -20.90 0.26 -10.81
CA GLU A 152 -21.11 -1.18 -10.68
C GLU A 152 -19.76 -1.90 -10.75
N TRP A 153 -19.44 -2.58 -9.65
CA TRP A 153 -18.18 -3.30 -9.49
C TRP A 153 -18.43 -4.80 -9.45
N PHE A 154 -17.67 -5.54 -10.26
CA PHE A 154 -17.79 -6.99 -10.35
C PHE A 154 -16.46 -7.69 -10.04
N VAL A 155 -16.55 -8.90 -9.50
CA VAL A 155 -15.43 -9.82 -9.36
C VAL A 155 -15.17 -10.45 -10.71
N VAL A 156 -14.04 -10.08 -11.32
CA VAL A 156 -13.62 -10.59 -12.63
C VAL A 156 -12.25 -11.23 -12.52
N LYS A 157 -11.93 -12.11 -13.47
CA LYS A 157 -10.64 -12.77 -13.58
C LYS A 157 -9.79 -12.11 -14.66
N VAL A 158 -8.56 -11.76 -14.33
CA VAL A 158 -7.63 -11.19 -15.32
C VAL A 158 -7.16 -12.27 -16.29
N ILE A 159 -7.39 -12.05 -17.58
CA ILE A 159 -6.92 -12.93 -18.66
C ILE A 159 -5.57 -12.44 -19.20
N HIS A 160 -5.46 -11.14 -19.42
CA HIS A 160 -4.27 -10.52 -19.98
C HIS A 160 -4.13 -9.06 -19.51
N PHE A 161 -2.89 -8.56 -19.52
CA PHE A 161 -2.59 -7.16 -19.27
C PHE A 161 -1.68 -6.66 -20.38
N ASP A 162 -2.15 -5.66 -21.11
CA ASP A 162 -1.39 -4.96 -22.14
C ASP A 162 -0.57 -3.85 -21.48
N LYS A 163 0.76 -4.02 -21.45
CA LYS A 163 1.68 -3.06 -20.83
C LYS A 163 1.78 -1.75 -21.59
N ASP A 164 1.57 -1.78 -22.91
CA ASP A 164 1.71 -0.62 -23.78
C ASP A 164 0.44 0.23 -23.71
N ALA A 165 -0.74 -0.40 -23.77
CA ALA A 165 -2.04 0.26 -23.64
C ALA A 165 -2.44 0.57 -22.18
N LYS A 166 -1.83 -0.12 -21.19
CA LYS A 166 -2.20 -0.10 -19.76
C LYS A 166 -3.65 -0.55 -19.52
N GLU A 167 -4.06 -1.55 -20.29
CA GLU A 167 -5.41 -2.10 -20.27
C GLU A 167 -5.38 -3.56 -19.81
N PHE A 168 -6.38 -3.94 -19.03
CA PHE A 168 -6.64 -5.31 -18.63
C PHE A 168 -7.72 -5.92 -19.51
N GLU A 169 -7.46 -7.12 -20.00
CA GLU A 169 -8.50 -8.01 -20.50
C GLU A 169 -8.97 -8.87 -19.32
N VAL A 170 -10.22 -8.69 -18.93
CA VAL A 170 -10.82 -9.39 -17.79
C VAL A 170 -12.03 -10.20 -18.24
N LEU A 171 -12.31 -11.26 -17.51
CA LEU A 171 -13.43 -12.16 -17.73
C LEU A 171 -14.34 -12.15 -16.51
N ASP A 172 -15.62 -11.89 -16.73
CA ASP A 172 -16.65 -12.08 -15.74
C ASP A 172 -17.05 -13.57 -15.68
N GLU A 173 -16.87 -14.18 -14.52
CA GLU A 173 -17.12 -15.60 -14.26
C GLU A 173 -18.53 -15.83 -13.65
N GLU A 174 -19.41 -14.82 -13.65
CA GLU A 174 -20.79 -15.02 -13.18
C GLU A 174 -21.46 -16.20 -13.92
N PRO A 175 -21.96 -17.22 -13.19
CA PRO A 175 -22.60 -18.36 -13.82
C PRO A 175 -23.89 -17.89 -14.48
N GLY A 176 -23.91 -17.87 -15.82
CA GLY A 176 -25.15 -17.63 -16.56
C GLY A 176 -26.18 -18.70 -16.21
N ASP A 177 -27.40 -18.26 -15.92
CA ASP A 177 -28.55 -19.13 -15.56
C ASP A 177 -29.04 -19.98 -16.76
N ASP A 178 -28.52 -19.72 -17.96
CA ASP A 178 -28.81 -20.46 -19.19
C ASP A 178 -27.61 -21.34 -19.62
N GLU A 179 -27.91 -22.51 -20.19
CA GLU A 179 -26.97 -23.55 -20.68
C GLU A 179 -25.97 -23.08 -21.77
N GLU A 180 -25.99 -21.78 -22.12
CA GLU A 180 -25.08 -21.12 -23.04
C GLU A 180 -24.40 -19.94 -22.31
N SER A 181 -23.60 -20.25 -21.28
CA SER A 181 -22.95 -19.26 -20.42
C SER A 181 -21.93 -18.43 -21.22
N VAL A 182 -22.37 -17.32 -21.82
CA VAL A 182 -21.51 -16.36 -22.50
C VAL A 182 -20.67 -15.63 -21.45
N GLN A 183 -19.54 -16.22 -21.12
CA GLN A 183 -18.41 -15.60 -20.42
C GLN A 183 -18.13 -14.21 -21.02
N ARG A 184 -18.51 -13.14 -20.31
CA ARG A 184 -18.36 -11.77 -20.80
C ARG A 184 -16.92 -11.29 -20.59
N LYS A 185 -16.29 -10.85 -21.67
CA LYS A 185 -14.92 -10.31 -21.65
C LYS A 185 -14.97 -8.80 -21.78
N TYR A 186 -14.23 -8.11 -20.91
CA TYR A 186 -14.11 -6.65 -20.92
C TYR A 186 -12.66 -6.23 -21.11
N LYS A 187 -12.48 -5.09 -21.77
CA LYS A 187 -11.20 -4.38 -21.83
C LYS A 187 -11.32 -3.11 -21.01
N LEU A 188 -10.57 -3.03 -19.92
CA LEU A 188 -10.70 -1.95 -18.94
C LEU A 188 -9.33 -1.30 -18.67
N PRO A 189 -9.26 0.03 -18.52
CA PRO A 189 -8.03 0.68 -18.12
C PRO A 189 -7.64 0.27 -16.69
N MET A 190 -6.34 0.33 -16.39
CA MET A 190 -5.81 0.01 -15.06
C MET A 190 -6.49 0.79 -13.91
N SER A 191 -7.01 1.99 -14.16
CA SER A 191 -7.73 2.79 -13.16
C SER A 191 -9.08 2.22 -12.72
N ARG A 192 -9.66 1.29 -13.48
CA ARG A 192 -10.94 0.62 -13.16
C ARG A 192 -10.74 -0.75 -12.51
N ILE A 193 -9.50 -1.12 -12.17
CA ILE A 193 -9.14 -2.42 -11.59
C ILE A 193 -8.59 -2.22 -10.18
N ILE A 194 -9.16 -2.93 -9.21
CA ILE A 194 -8.67 -2.98 -7.82
C ILE A 194 -8.31 -4.42 -7.47
N PRO A 195 -7.03 -4.72 -7.19
CA PRO A 195 -6.61 -6.05 -6.77
C PRO A 195 -7.18 -6.42 -5.40
N PHE A 196 -7.64 -7.67 -5.24
CA PHE A 196 -8.02 -8.17 -3.93
C PHE A 196 -6.79 -8.48 -3.05
N PRO A 197 -6.90 -8.32 -1.72
CA PRO A 197 -5.86 -8.80 -0.80
C PRO A 197 -5.67 -10.31 -0.91
N LYS A 198 -4.43 -10.79 -0.80
CA LYS A 198 -4.17 -12.23 -0.89
C LYS A 198 -4.68 -12.96 0.35
N LYS A 199 -5.47 -14.02 0.14
CA LYS A 199 -6.03 -14.86 1.23
C LYS A 199 -4.96 -15.44 2.17
N ASN A 200 -3.78 -15.74 1.64
CA ASN A 200 -2.66 -16.31 2.42
C ASN A 200 -1.75 -15.26 3.07
N ASP A 201 -1.98 -13.97 2.81
CA ASP A 201 -1.22 -12.87 3.39
C ASP A 201 -2.16 -11.83 4.05
N PRO A 202 -2.74 -12.17 5.21
CA PRO A 202 -3.58 -11.24 5.96
C PRO A 202 -2.79 -10.05 6.52
N SER A 203 -1.45 -10.10 6.56
CA SER A 203 -0.61 -9.00 7.05
C SER A 203 -0.39 -7.91 6.03
N GLY A 204 -0.36 -8.25 4.74
CA GLY A 204 -0.31 -7.28 3.64
C GLY A 204 -1.66 -6.67 3.27
N ALA A 205 -2.77 -7.15 3.84
CA ALA A 205 -4.11 -6.64 3.54
C ALA A 205 -4.36 -5.26 4.18
N PRO A 206 -5.08 -4.34 3.50
CA PRO A 206 -5.52 -3.09 4.10
C PRO A 206 -6.31 -3.31 5.38
N ASP A 207 -6.13 -2.42 6.36
CA ASP A 207 -6.87 -2.45 7.62
C ASP A 207 -7.85 -1.27 7.69
N PHE A 208 -9.14 -1.59 7.71
CA PHE A 208 -10.21 -0.60 7.71
C PHE A 208 -10.81 -0.45 9.11
N LEU A 209 -10.78 0.77 9.63
CA LEU A 209 -11.34 1.10 10.94
C LEU A 209 -12.87 1.21 10.88
N PRO A 210 -13.57 1.06 12.03
CA PRO A 210 -15.01 1.26 12.09
C PRO A 210 -15.41 2.67 11.64
N GLY A 211 -16.53 2.78 10.93
CA GLY A 211 -17.03 3.99 10.27
C GLY A 211 -16.42 4.28 8.91
N ARG A 212 -15.41 3.50 8.46
CA ARG A 212 -14.82 3.67 7.12
C ARG A 212 -15.74 3.07 6.06
N GLN A 213 -15.91 3.80 4.95
CA GLN A 213 -16.55 3.28 3.75
C GLN A 213 -15.57 2.46 2.92
N VAL A 214 -16.04 1.30 2.46
CA VAL A 214 -15.29 0.31 1.69
C VAL A 214 -16.15 -0.23 0.56
N LEU A 215 -15.52 -0.92 -0.37
CA LEU A 215 -16.20 -1.69 -1.39
C LEU A 215 -16.02 -3.18 -1.04
N ALA A 216 -17.11 -3.94 -0.99
CA ALA A 216 -17.08 -5.33 -0.52
C ALA A 216 -17.99 -6.23 -1.34
N VAL A 217 -17.57 -7.48 -1.54
CA VAL A 217 -18.39 -8.49 -2.22
C VAL A 217 -19.59 -8.85 -1.34
N TYR A 218 -20.81 -8.71 -1.88
CA TYR A 218 -22.00 -9.11 -1.13
C TYR A 218 -22.07 -10.63 -0.99
N PRO A 219 -22.37 -11.18 0.20
CA PRO A 219 -22.39 -12.62 0.43
C PRO A 219 -23.26 -13.39 -0.58
N GLY A 220 -22.68 -14.36 -1.27
CA GLY A 220 -23.38 -15.19 -2.26
C GLY A 220 -23.43 -14.60 -3.68
N THR A 221 -22.84 -13.44 -3.92
CA THR A 221 -22.80 -12.79 -5.24
C THR A 221 -21.37 -12.61 -5.75
N THR A 222 -21.24 -12.18 -7.00
CA THR A 222 -19.99 -11.75 -7.65
C THR A 222 -19.91 -10.23 -7.82
N ALA A 223 -20.87 -9.47 -7.27
CA ALA A 223 -20.86 -8.01 -7.31
C ALA A 223 -20.32 -7.43 -5.99
N LEU A 224 -19.72 -6.24 -6.10
CA LEU A 224 -19.28 -5.47 -4.96
C LEU A 224 -20.14 -4.23 -4.78
N TYR A 225 -20.46 -3.96 -3.52
CA TYR A 225 -21.31 -2.86 -3.11
C TYR A 225 -20.60 -2.02 -2.07
N LYS A 226 -21.02 -0.76 -1.99
CA LYS A 226 -20.55 0.16 -0.97
C LYS A 226 -21.06 -0.30 0.39
N ALA A 227 -20.16 -0.30 1.36
CA ALA A 227 -20.47 -0.71 2.73
C ALA A 227 -19.70 0.11 3.75
N THR A 228 -20.25 0.19 4.96
CA THR A 228 -19.62 0.82 6.12
C THR A 228 -19.10 -0.23 7.08
N VAL A 229 -17.85 -0.08 7.52
CA VAL A 229 -17.24 -0.98 8.50
C VAL A 229 -17.86 -0.74 9.87
N VAL A 230 -18.52 -1.73 10.44
CA VAL A 230 -19.13 -1.65 11.78
C VAL A 230 -18.12 -2.07 12.84
N ASN A 231 -17.34 -3.11 12.56
CA ASN A 231 -16.34 -3.61 13.48
C ASN A 231 -15.04 -3.94 12.74
N HIS A 232 -13.91 -3.55 13.33
CA HIS A 232 -12.60 -3.90 12.81
C HIS A 232 -12.26 -5.35 13.14
N ARG A 233 -11.32 -5.92 12.39
CA ARG A 233 -10.81 -7.27 12.63
C ARG A 233 -10.00 -7.32 13.91
N LYS A 234 -10.35 -8.15 14.90
CA LYS A 234 -9.53 -8.28 16.12
C LYS A 234 -8.23 -9.05 15.83
N ARG A 235 -8.26 -9.93 14.83
CA ARG A 235 -7.10 -10.61 14.26
C ARG A 235 -7.06 -10.41 12.75
N LYS A 236 -5.86 -10.31 12.17
CA LYS A 236 -5.67 -10.02 10.73
C LYS A 236 -6.39 -10.98 9.77
N SER A 237 -6.66 -12.22 10.21
CA SER A 237 -7.38 -13.24 9.42
C SER A 237 -8.89 -13.27 9.63
N GLU A 238 -9.44 -12.43 10.52
CA GLU A 238 -10.88 -12.38 10.78
C GLU A 238 -11.64 -11.62 9.69
N ASP A 239 -12.94 -11.87 9.64
CA ASP A 239 -13.86 -11.21 8.74
C ASP A 239 -14.17 -9.79 9.26
N TYR A 240 -14.49 -8.90 8.33
CA TYR A 240 -15.10 -7.62 8.65
C TYR A 240 -16.59 -7.79 8.89
N VAL A 241 -17.13 -7.01 9.82
CA VAL A 241 -18.58 -6.84 9.97
C VAL A 241 -18.96 -5.54 9.27
N LEU A 242 -19.78 -5.64 8.23
CA LEU A 242 -20.14 -4.54 7.35
C LEU A 242 -21.66 -4.32 7.35
N GLU A 243 -22.06 -3.08 7.15
CA GLU A 243 -23.42 -2.66 6.80
C GLU A 243 -23.39 -2.16 5.36
N PHE A 244 -24.14 -2.80 4.46
CA PHE A 244 -24.20 -2.43 3.05
C PHE A 244 -25.22 -1.32 2.84
N ASP A 245 -24.87 -0.29 2.09
CA ASP A 245 -25.71 0.90 1.91
C ASP A 245 -27.06 0.56 1.21
N ASP A 246 -27.10 -0.51 0.40
CA ASP A 246 -28.28 -0.95 -0.37
C ASP A 246 -29.06 -2.12 0.25
N ASP A 247 -28.67 -2.63 1.43
CA ASP A 247 -29.28 -3.83 2.07
C ASP A 247 -30.30 -3.46 3.17
N GLU A 248 -30.97 -2.31 3.08
CA GLU A 248 -31.91 -1.84 4.13
C GLU A 248 -33.13 -2.78 4.28
N GLU A 249 -33.28 -3.33 5.48
CA GLU A 249 -34.39 -4.21 5.87
C GLU A 249 -35.03 -3.69 7.17
N ASP A 250 -36.36 -3.51 7.15
CA ASP A 250 -37.15 -3.01 8.29
C ASP A 250 -36.63 -1.68 8.89
N GLY A 251 -36.10 -0.79 8.03
CA GLY A 251 -35.54 0.51 8.42
C GLY A 251 -34.17 0.43 9.09
N SER A 252 -33.45 -0.68 8.93
CA SER A 252 -32.10 -0.88 9.44
C SER A 252 -31.18 -1.57 8.43
N LEU A 253 -29.89 -1.28 8.47
CA LEU A 253 -28.90 -2.02 7.68
C LEU A 253 -28.45 -3.27 8.46
N PRO A 254 -28.64 -4.49 7.93
CA PRO A 254 -28.21 -5.71 8.57
C PRO A 254 -26.68 -5.83 8.54
N LYS A 255 -26.14 -6.47 9.58
CA LYS A 255 -24.69 -6.71 9.72
C LYS A 255 -24.27 -7.99 9.01
N ARG A 256 -23.40 -7.87 8.01
CA ARG A 256 -22.88 -8.99 7.22
C ARG A 256 -21.41 -9.24 7.56
N SER A 257 -21.05 -10.52 7.74
CA SER A 257 -19.65 -10.95 7.88
C SER A 257 -19.04 -11.15 6.49
N VAL A 258 -17.97 -10.42 6.16
CA VAL A 258 -17.29 -10.50 4.87
C VAL A 258 -15.79 -10.76 5.08
N PRO A 259 -15.22 -11.81 4.46
CA PRO A 259 -13.79 -12.09 4.59
C PRO A 259 -12.91 -10.94 4.11
N PHE A 260 -11.78 -10.71 4.78
CA PHE A 260 -10.90 -9.58 4.47
C PHE A 260 -10.41 -9.53 3.02
N TYR A 261 -10.20 -10.68 2.38
CA TYR A 261 -9.74 -10.79 0.99
C TYR A 261 -10.84 -10.48 -0.03
N LYS A 262 -12.06 -10.16 0.43
CA LYS A 262 -13.20 -9.70 -0.38
C LYS A 262 -13.58 -8.24 -0.08
N VAL A 263 -12.76 -7.53 0.68
CA VAL A 263 -12.96 -6.11 1.03
C VAL A 263 -11.80 -5.29 0.48
N VAL A 264 -12.12 -4.24 -0.27
CA VAL A 264 -11.15 -3.37 -0.93
C VAL A 264 -11.44 -1.89 -0.63
N PRO A 265 -10.47 -0.98 -0.81
CA PRO A 265 -10.71 0.44 -0.64
C PRO A 265 -11.79 0.93 -1.62
N LEU A 266 -12.65 1.84 -1.15
CA LEU A 266 -13.52 2.61 -2.05
C LEU A 266 -12.65 3.65 -2.79
N PRO A 267 -12.69 3.71 -4.14
CA PRO A 267 -11.88 4.64 -4.95
C PRO A 267 -12.14 6.12 -4.71
#